data_AF-J9CL27-F1
#
_entry.id   AF-J9CL27-F1
#
_cell.length_a   1.000
_cell.length_b   1.000
_cell.length_c   1.000
_cell.angle_alpha   90.00
_cell.angle_beta   90.00
_cell.angle_gamma   90.00
#
_symmetry.space_group_name_H-M   'P 1'
#
loop_
_entity.id
_entity.type
_entity.pdbx_description
1 polymer ?
#
loop_
_entity_poly.entity_id
_entity_poly.type
_entity_poly.pdbx_seq_one_letter_code
_entity_poly.pdbx_strand_id
1 'polypeptide(L)'
;MQKKQAAGVDTRAMVPIYVSLFIFLCTCVFPWISIPVLKYSKLQTTYTFWNMDQCIENIQKSIHISGMPHMEPFSEAELEVLLQISLGMKIVAGILMILMLLCGLVAYFKKKKGVVFVRCAFVCSGLTSAAAFGAMGMANLFLNERMEKPNSFLNMTLQSCVQMTAWQYAQLILSVLMCIFAGKLLDTQAEYKTQKFIERSVKEDKKIGKRTWVAMALILTAIPFVIFFGIFFLNDRSEIFISLCIIGLAMIPFAMVFEQRRPQARELLLIAVMAAIAVVGR
;
A
#
# COMPACT_ATOMS: atom_id res chain seq x y z
N MET A 1 39.81 -13.59 6.73
CA MET A 1 38.56 -14.22 7.24
C MET A 1 37.43 -14.01 6.23
N GLN A 2 37.12 -15.00 5.40
CA GLN A 2 35.91 -14.98 4.57
C GLN A 2 34.70 -15.03 5.51
N LYS A 3 33.94 -13.94 5.57
CA LYS A 3 32.68 -13.86 6.31
C LYS A 3 31.70 -14.85 5.69
N LYS A 4 31.57 -16.05 6.26
CA LYS A 4 30.48 -16.97 5.97
C LYS A 4 29.16 -16.23 6.19
N GLN A 5 28.49 -15.86 5.10
CA GLN A 5 27.09 -15.44 5.15
C GLN A 5 26.30 -16.65 5.61
N ALA A 6 25.57 -16.51 6.72
CA ALA A 6 24.69 -17.57 7.17
C ALA A 6 23.64 -17.87 6.09
N ALA A 7 23.46 -19.15 5.80
CA ALA A 7 22.45 -19.70 4.90
C ALA A 7 21.05 -19.68 5.52
N GLY A 8 20.92 -19.17 6.74
CA GLY A 8 19.63 -18.88 7.36
C GLY A 8 18.91 -17.81 6.56
N VAL A 9 17.67 -18.11 6.21
CA VAL A 9 16.73 -17.15 5.66
C VAL A 9 16.38 -16.18 6.79
N ASP A 10 17.14 -15.09 6.92
CA ASP A 10 16.86 -14.04 7.91
C ASP A 10 15.46 -13.46 7.66
N THR A 11 14.59 -13.53 8.65
CA THR A 11 13.20 -13.04 8.59
C THR A 11 13.12 -11.59 8.11
N ARG A 12 14.12 -10.76 8.42
CA ARG A 12 14.22 -9.35 8.00
C ARG A 12 14.65 -9.17 6.54
N ALA A 13 15.53 -10.01 6.04
CA ALA A 13 16.00 -9.94 4.66
C ALA A 13 14.94 -10.40 3.65
N MET A 14 13.90 -11.11 4.10
CA MET A 14 12.75 -11.47 3.28
C MET A 14 11.73 -10.33 3.11
N VAL A 15 11.70 -9.35 4.01
CA VAL A 15 10.72 -8.27 3.99
C VAL A 15 10.73 -7.50 2.65
N PRO A 16 11.89 -7.09 2.08
CA PRO A 16 11.92 -6.47 0.76
C PRO A 16 11.42 -7.38 -0.37
N ILE A 17 11.59 -8.70 -0.25
CA ILE A 17 11.14 -9.69 -1.25
C ILE A 17 9.62 -9.82 -1.21
N TYR A 18 9.04 -9.95 -0.01
CA TYR A 18 7.58 -10.01 0.14
C TYR A 18 6.93 -8.72 -0.35
N VAL A 19 7.57 -7.59 -0.08
CA VAL A 19 7.07 -6.28 -0.51
C VAL A 19 7.19 -6.09 -2.02
N SER A 20 8.28 -6.53 -2.66
CA SER A 20 8.38 -6.49 -4.12
C SER A 20 7.37 -7.42 -4.79
N LEU A 21 7.17 -8.62 -4.22
CA LEU A 21 6.18 -9.59 -4.72
C LEU A 21 4.75 -9.09 -4.54
N PHE A 22 4.46 -8.42 -3.42
CA PHE A 22 3.17 -7.78 -3.19
C PHE A 22 2.93 -6.67 -4.22
N ILE A 23 3.88 -5.76 -4.44
CA ILE A 23 3.73 -4.71 -5.47
C ILE A 23 3.52 -5.30 -6.87
N PHE A 24 4.24 -6.39 -7.19
CA PHE A 24 4.04 -7.13 -8.43
C PHE A 24 2.61 -7.67 -8.57
N LEU A 25 2.13 -8.43 -7.58
CA LEU A 25 0.79 -9.03 -7.61
C LEU A 25 -0.29 -7.97 -7.79
N CYS A 26 -0.12 -6.84 -7.12
CA CYS A 26 -1.11 -5.79 -7.17
C CYS A 26 -1.08 -4.96 -8.45
N THR A 27 0.07 -4.89 -9.13
CA THR A 27 0.15 -4.34 -10.48
C THR A 27 -0.49 -5.29 -11.50
N CYS A 28 -0.40 -6.60 -11.27
CA CYS A 28 -1.03 -7.61 -12.12
C CYS A 28 -2.56 -7.65 -11.99
N VAL A 29 -3.08 -7.77 -10.77
CA VAL A 29 -4.43 -8.29 -10.51
C VAL A 29 -5.40 -7.26 -9.94
N PHE A 30 -4.93 -6.37 -9.06
CA PHE A 30 -5.85 -5.47 -8.36
C PHE A 30 -6.36 -4.35 -9.27
N PRO A 31 -7.59 -3.85 -9.03
CA PRO A 31 -8.09 -2.68 -9.73
C PRO A 31 -7.28 -1.45 -9.30
N TRP A 32 -7.01 -0.56 -10.24
CA TRP A 32 -6.24 0.67 -10.02
C TRP A 32 -7.15 1.89 -10.03
N ILE A 33 -8.10 1.93 -10.96
CA ILE A 33 -9.01 3.05 -11.15
C ILE A 33 -10.41 2.67 -10.70
N SER A 34 -11.06 3.60 -10.00
CA SER A 34 -12.45 3.51 -9.59
C SER A 34 -13.22 4.73 -10.12
N ILE A 35 -14.37 4.51 -10.75
CA ILE A 35 -15.28 5.56 -11.20
C ILE A 35 -16.59 5.36 -10.45
N PRO A 36 -16.80 6.05 -9.31
CA PRO A 36 -17.96 5.81 -8.45
C PRO A 36 -19.28 6.11 -9.12
N VAL A 37 -19.29 7.08 -10.04
CA VAL A 37 -20.47 7.59 -10.74
C VAL A 37 -21.10 6.51 -11.64
N LEU A 38 -20.30 5.58 -12.17
CA LEU A 38 -20.79 4.45 -12.97
C LEU A 38 -21.72 3.49 -12.20
N LYS A 39 -21.72 3.54 -10.86
CA LYS A 39 -22.63 2.76 -10.02
C LYS A 39 -24.09 3.07 -10.34
N TYR A 40 -24.40 4.33 -10.69
CA TYR A 40 -25.75 4.76 -11.00
C TYR A 40 -26.24 4.24 -12.36
N SER A 41 -25.31 3.92 -13.28
CA SER A 41 -25.60 3.33 -14.59
C SER A 41 -25.53 1.80 -14.62
N LYS A 42 -25.34 1.15 -13.46
CA LYS A 42 -25.13 -0.31 -13.34
C LYS A 42 -23.95 -0.82 -14.20
N LEU A 43 -22.96 0.02 -14.46
CA LEU A 43 -21.73 -0.34 -15.16
C LEU A 43 -20.64 -0.72 -14.13
N GLN A 44 -19.60 -1.40 -14.59
CA GLN A 44 -18.45 -1.73 -13.73
C GLN A 44 -17.85 -0.45 -13.16
N THR A 45 -17.54 -0.44 -11.86
CA THR A 45 -17.02 0.77 -11.20
C THR A 45 -15.51 0.73 -10.98
N THR A 46 -14.86 -0.42 -11.15
CA THR A 46 -13.44 -0.62 -10.84
C THR A 46 -12.74 -1.34 -11.99
N TYR A 47 -11.59 -0.81 -12.40
CA TYR A 47 -10.86 -1.29 -13.57
C TYR A 47 -9.39 -1.56 -13.24
N THR A 48 -8.87 -2.65 -13.80
CA THR A 48 -7.43 -2.96 -13.83
C THR A 48 -6.77 -2.21 -14.99
N PHE A 49 -5.43 -2.08 -14.98
CA PHE A 49 -4.71 -1.48 -16.11
C PHE A 49 -4.95 -2.18 -17.45
N TRP A 50 -5.16 -3.49 -17.41
CA TRP A 50 -5.37 -4.30 -18.61
C TRP A 50 -6.72 -4.00 -19.26
N ASN A 51 -7.73 -3.71 -18.44
CA ASN A 51 -9.10 -3.44 -18.88
C ASN A 51 -9.39 -1.93 -18.99
N MET A 52 -8.36 -1.11 -19.17
CA MET A 52 -8.51 0.35 -19.33
C MET A 52 -9.32 0.74 -20.57
N ASP A 53 -9.29 -0.08 -21.61
CA ASP A 53 -10.06 0.18 -22.83
C ASP A 53 -11.57 0.04 -22.53
N GLN A 54 -11.94 -0.97 -21.72
CA GLN A 54 -13.30 -1.12 -21.20
C GLN A 54 -13.70 0.02 -20.26
N CYS A 55 -12.75 0.61 -19.54
CA CYS A 55 -13.02 1.80 -18.72
C CYS A 55 -13.49 2.95 -19.60
N ILE A 56 -12.73 3.26 -20.66
CA ILE A 56 -13.05 4.35 -21.62
C ILE A 56 -14.41 4.09 -22.30
N GLU A 57 -14.65 2.87 -22.77
CA GLU A 57 -15.94 2.52 -23.38
C GLU A 57 -17.13 2.66 -22.42
N ASN A 58 -16.96 2.26 -21.16
CA ASN A 58 -18.02 2.34 -20.16
C ASN A 58 -18.30 3.79 -19.74
N ILE A 59 -17.28 4.65 -19.71
CA ILE A 59 -17.46 6.09 -19.53
C ILE A 59 -18.32 6.63 -20.69
N GLN A 60 -17.99 6.31 -21.94
CA GLN A 60 -18.76 6.74 -23.11
C GLN A 60 -20.20 6.20 -23.09
N LYS A 61 -20.40 4.91 -22.78
CA LYS A 61 -21.74 4.31 -22.61
C LYS A 61 -22.55 4.98 -21.50
N SER A 62 -21.91 5.39 -20.40
CA SER A 62 -22.59 6.06 -19.29
C SER A 62 -23.14 7.44 -19.65
N ILE A 63 -22.49 8.15 -20.59
CA ILE A 63 -22.96 9.44 -21.11
C ILE A 63 -24.30 9.24 -21.84
N HIS A 64 -24.40 8.20 -22.68
CA HIS A 64 -25.64 7.87 -23.38
C HIS A 64 -26.79 7.42 -22.45
N ILE A 65 -26.46 6.77 -21.33
CA ILE A 65 -27.44 6.24 -20.37
C ILE A 65 -27.85 7.31 -19.32
N SER A 66 -27.42 8.57 -19.47
CA SER A 66 -27.63 9.67 -18.50
C SER A 66 -27.01 9.42 -17.11
N GLY A 67 -25.94 8.61 -17.04
CA GLY A 67 -25.18 8.32 -15.83
C GLY A 67 -24.28 9.45 -15.36
N MET A 68 -23.76 10.23 -16.32
CA MET A 68 -22.99 11.44 -16.07
C MET A 68 -23.75 12.61 -16.71
N PRO A 69 -24.49 13.43 -15.93
CA PRO A 69 -25.23 14.55 -16.49
C PRO A 69 -24.28 15.61 -17.07
N HIS A 70 -24.68 16.19 -18.20
CA HIS A 70 -24.06 17.35 -18.86
C HIS A 70 -22.68 17.15 -19.50
N MET A 71 -22.26 15.91 -19.75
CA MET A 71 -21.02 15.64 -20.48
C MET A 71 -21.29 15.41 -21.97
N GLU A 72 -20.63 16.16 -22.85
CA GLU A 72 -20.60 15.85 -24.28
C GLU A 72 -19.85 14.53 -24.54
N PRO A 73 -20.30 13.69 -25.49
CA PRO A 73 -19.58 12.47 -25.83
C PRO A 73 -18.19 12.81 -26.40
N PHE A 74 -17.21 11.96 -26.12
CA PHE A 74 -15.85 12.12 -26.66
C PHE A 74 -15.86 12.04 -28.18
N SER A 75 -15.10 12.93 -28.83
CA SER A 75 -14.84 12.84 -30.26
C SER A 75 -13.96 11.63 -30.58
N GLU A 76 -14.06 11.07 -31.79
CA GLU A 76 -13.25 9.92 -32.22
C GLU A 76 -11.75 10.19 -32.06
N ALA A 77 -11.31 11.42 -32.38
CA ALA A 77 -9.91 11.84 -32.20
C ALA A 77 -9.48 11.87 -30.72
N GLU A 78 -10.37 12.22 -29.81
CA GLU A 78 -10.07 12.25 -28.37
C GLU A 78 -10.01 10.84 -27.79
N LEU A 79 -10.87 9.95 -28.28
CA LEU A 79 -10.87 8.53 -27.92
C LEU A 79 -9.54 7.87 -28.33
N GLU A 80 -9.03 8.18 -29.52
CA GLU A 80 -7.72 7.69 -29.99
C GLU A 80 -6.58 8.16 -29.09
N VAL A 81 -6.58 9.44 -28.68
CA VAL A 81 -5.57 9.97 -27.74
C VAL A 81 -5.66 9.28 -26.38
N LEU A 82 -6.88 9.07 -25.85
CA LEU A 82 -7.08 8.35 -24.58
C LEU A 82 -6.62 6.88 -24.67
N LEU A 83 -6.84 6.21 -25.80
CA LEU A 83 -6.37 4.85 -26.06
C LEU A 83 -4.83 4.80 -26.16
N GLN A 84 -4.19 5.79 -26.78
CA GLN A 84 -2.72 5.89 -26.81
C GLN A 84 -2.14 6.10 -25.40
N ILE A 85 -2.78 6.95 -24.58
CA ILE A 85 -2.38 7.15 -23.18
C ILE A 85 -2.56 5.85 -22.37
N SER A 86 -3.67 5.13 -22.57
CA SER A 86 -3.92 3.81 -21.97
C SER A 86 -2.80 2.81 -22.31
N LEU A 87 -2.39 2.75 -23.57
CA LEU A 87 -1.29 1.90 -24.02
C LEU A 87 0.04 2.29 -23.34
N GLY A 88 0.36 3.59 -23.28
CA GLY A 88 1.55 4.08 -22.59
C GLY A 88 1.57 3.68 -21.11
N MET A 89 0.44 3.81 -20.42
CA MET A 89 0.30 3.39 -19.02
C MET A 89 0.50 1.88 -18.83
N LYS A 90 -0.01 1.05 -19.74
CA LYS A 90 0.20 -0.42 -19.73
C LYS A 90 1.68 -0.78 -19.89
N ILE A 91 2.41 -0.10 -20.79
CA ILE A 91 3.86 -0.31 -20.97
C ILE A 91 4.62 0.04 -19.68
N VAL A 92 4.32 1.20 -19.09
CA VAL A 92 4.97 1.63 -17.83
C VAL A 92 4.69 0.65 -16.70
N ALA A 93 3.45 0.17 -16.56
CA ALA A 93 3.09 -0.87 -15.59
C ALA A 93 3.85 -2.18 -15.84
N GLY A 94 3.98 -2.60 -17.11
CA GLY A 94 4.75 -3.78 -17.52
C GLY A 94 6.23 -3.69 -17.11
N ILE A 95 6.86 -2.55 -17.38
CA ILE A 95 8.27 -2.28 -17.00
C ILE A 95 8.42 -2.34 -15.47
N LEU A 96 7.47 -1.76 -14.73
CA LEU A 96 7.50 -1.77 -13.27
C LEU A 96 7.40 -3.19 -12.70
N MET A 97 6.55 -4.05 -13.27
CA MET A 97 6.43 -5.45 -12.84
C MET A 97 7.75 -6.20 -12.99
N ILE A 98 8.41 -6.05 -14.14
CA ILE A 98 9.71 -6.69 -14.40
C ILE A 98 10.76 -6.16 -13.40
N LEU A 99 10.78 -4.85 -13.17
CA LEU A 99 11.68 -4.22 -12.20
C LEU A 99 11.46 -4.75 -10.77
N MET A 100 10.21 -4.94 -10.36
CA MET A 100 9.88 -5.48 -9.03
C MET A 100 10.27 -6.96 -8.87
N LEU A 101 10.10 -7.78 -9.91
CA LEU A 101 10.60 -9.16 -9.91
C LEU A 101 12.13 -9.21 -9.81
N LEU A 102 12.83 -8.39 -10.61
CA LEU A 102 14.29 -8.26 -10.53
C LEU A 102 14.75 -7.77 -9.16
N CYS A 103 14.01 -6.83 -8.54
CA CYS A 103 14.27 -6.36 -7.19
C CYS A 103 14.22 -7.50 -6.17
N GLY A 104 13.19 -8.35 -6.22
CA GLY A 104 13.07 -9.53 -5.37
C GLY A 104 14.23 -10.51 -5.54
N LEU A 105 14.62 -10.79 -6.80
CA LEU A 105 15.77 -11.67 -7.09
C LEU A 105 17.09 -11.08 -6.60
N VAL A 106 17.34 -9.79 -6.82
CA VAL A 106 18.57 -9.12 -6.36
C VAL A 106 18.64 -9.06 -4.84
N ALA A 107 17.50 -8.82 -4.16
CA ALA A 107 17.41 -8.88 -2.71
C ALA A 107 17.79 -10.28 -2.20
N TYR A 108 17.33 -11.33 -2.87
CA TYR A 108 17.63 -12.72 -2.52
C TYR A 108 19.11 -13.08 -2.72
N PHE A 109 19.67 -12.82 -3.91
CA PHE A 109 21.03 -13.26 -4.26
C PHE A 109 22.14 -12.36 -3.71
N LYS A 110 21.97 -11.04 -3.80
CA LYS A 110 23.05 -10.07 -3.46
C LYS A 110 22.92 -9.50 -2.05
N LYS A 111 21.80 -9.71 -1.35
CA LYS A 111 21.55 -9.25 0.03
C LYS A 111 22.07 -7.81 0.26
N LYS A 112 22.99 -7.62 1.20
CA LYS A 112 23.61 -6.32 1.53
C LYS A 112 24.30 -5.62 0.36
N LYS A 113 24.87 -6.35 -0.61
CA LYS A 113 25.52 -5.74 -1.79
C LYS A 113 24.50 -5.19 -2.80
N GLY A 114 23.25 -5.62 -2.73
CA GLY A 114 22.16 -5.21 -3.62
C GLY A 114 21.33 -4.01 -3.13
N VAL A 115 21.63 -3.44 -1.97
CA VAL A 115 20.81 -2.39 -1.32
C VAL A 115 20.57 -1.18 -2.22
N VAL A 116 21.58 -0.74 -2.98
CA VAL A 116 21.46 0.42 -3.88
C VAL A 116 20.45 0.14 -4.98
N PHE A 117 20.49 -1.05 -5.58
CA PHE A 117 19.54 -1.47 -6.62
C PHE A 117 18.12 -1.57 -6.05
N VAL A 118 17.97 -2.20 -4.88
CA VAL A 118 16.67 -2.34 -4.20
C VAL A 118 16.07 -0.96 -3.90
N ARG A 119 16.87 -0.02 -3.38
CA ARG A 119 16.43 1.37 -3.16
C ARG A 119 16.01 2.06 -4.45
N CYS A 120 16.81 1.93 -5.51
CA CYS A 120 16.49 2.51 -6.80
C CYS A 120 15.16 1.97 -7.35
N ALA A 121 14.95 0.65 -7.29
CA ALA A 121 13.71 0.02 -7.72
C ALA A 121 12.49 0.54 -6.94
N PHE A 122 12.59 0.65 -5.61
CA PHE A 122 11.50 1.20 -4.80
C PHE A 122 11.26 2.69 -5.06
N VAL A 123 12.30 3.49 -5.32
CA VAL A 123 12.13 4.88 -5.75
C VAL A 123 11.37 4.96 -7.08
N CYS A 124 11.71 4.11 -8.06
CA CYS A 124 10.96 4.03 -9.32
C CYS A 124 9.49 3.67 -9.08
N SER A 125 9.19 2.71 -8.21
CA SER A 125 7.81 2.37 -7.83
C SER A 125 7.05 3.54 -7.19
N GLY A 126 7.72 4.29 -6.31
CA GLY A 126 7.15 5.48 -5.68
C GLY A 126 6.86 6.57 -6.71
N LEU A 127 7.78 6.80 -7.65
CA LEU A 127 7.61 7.73 -8.76
C LEU A 127 6.44 7.32 -9.67
N THR A 128 6.28 6.03 -9.99
CA THR A 128 5.12 5.56 -10.78
C THR A 128 3.81 5.82 -10.05
N SER A 129 3.76 5.64 -8.73
CA SER A 129 2.57 5.94 -7.93
C SER A 129 2.27 7.44 -7.95
N ALA A 130 3.29 8.29 -7.76
CA ALA A 130 3.15 9.75 -7.82
C ALA A 130 2.74 10.26 -9.20
N ALA A 131 3.29 9.69 -10.27
CA ALA A 131 2.91 10.00 -11.64
C ALA A 131 1.45 9.63 -11.91
N ALA A 132 1.00 8.49 -11.40
CA ALA A 132 -0.41 8.12 -11.49
C ALA A 132 -1.30 9.13 -10.77
N PHE A 133 -0.92 9.62 -9.57
CA PHE A 133 -1.67 10.67 -8.86
C PHE A 133 -1.82 11.93 -9.72
N GLY A 134 -0.73 12.38 -10.35
CA GLY A 134 -0.75 13.51 -11.28
C GLY A 134 -1.66 13.26 -12.49
N ALA A 135 -1.59 12.08 -13.09
CA ALA A 135 -2.43 11.70 -14.23
C ALA A 135 -3.92 11.69 -13.86
N MET A 136 -4.28 11.21 -12.66
CA MET A 136 -5.67 11.26 -12.19
C MET A 136 -6.14 12.68 -11.88
N GLY A 137 -5.25 13.53 -11.35
CA GLY A 137 -5.54 14.96 -11.18
C GLY A 137 -5.85 15.62 -12.53
N MET A 138 -5.04 15.35 -13.55
CA MET A 138 -5.26 15.87 -14.90
C MET A 138 -6.55 15.33 -15.52
N ALA A 139 -6.84 14.04 -15.36
CA ALA A 139 -8.08 13.45 -15.84
C ALA A 139 -9.32 14.07 -15.18
N ASN A 140 -9.27 14.36 -13.87
CA ASN A 140 -10.39 15.02 -13.18
C ASN A 140 -10.55 16.48 -13.59
N LEU A 141 -9.46 17.22 -13.85
CA LEU A 141 -9.55 18.58 -14.38
C LEU A 141 -10.25 18.58 -15.74
N PHE A 142 -9.80 17.71 -16.64
CA PHE A 142 -10.39 17.55 -17.97
C PHE A 142 -11.89 17.19 -17.91
N LEU A 143 -12.27 16.27 -17.02
CA LEU A 143 -13.67 15.89 -16.84
C LEU A 143 -14.51 17.00 -16.17
N ASN A 144 -13.95 17.74 -15.21
CA ASN A 144 -14.66 18.82 -14.52
C ASN A 144 -14.97 19.99 -15.45
N GLU A 145 -14.03 20.35 -16.34
CA GLU A 145 -14.26 21.36 -17.38
C GLU A 145 -15.43 20.96 -18.28
N ARG A 146 -15.53 19.68 -18.65
CA ARG A 146 -16.61 19.14 -19.50
C ARG A 146 -17.97 19.05 -18.80
N MET A 147 -17.99 18.87 -17.49
CA MET A 147 -19.23 18.83 -16.70
C MET A 147 -19.61 20.21 -16.13
N GLU A 148 -18.93 21.28 -16.54
CA GLU A 148 -19.11 22.64 -16.00
C GLU A 148 -19.01 22.72 -14.47
N LYS A 149 -18.22 21.81 -13.85
CA LYS A 149 -18.03 21.77 -12.40
C LYS A 149 -16.90 22.74 -11.99
N PRO A 150 -17.04 23.45 -10.85
CA PRO A 150 -15.96 24.29 -10.37
C PRO A 150 -14.75 23.45 -9.94
N ASN A 151 -13.55 23.91 -10.29
CA ASN A 151 -12.27 23.29 -9.91
C ASN A 151 -11.89 23.60 -8.46
N SER A 152 -12.79 23.26 -7.52
CA SER A 152 -12.52 23.35 -6.09
C SER A 152 -11.74 22.12 -5.61
N PHE A 153 -10.98 22.26 -4.53
CA PHE A 153 -10.26 21.14 -3.90
C PHE A 153 -11.19 19.94 -3.61
N LEU A 154 -12.43 20.22 -3.18
CA LEU A 154 -13.43 19.21 -2.87
C LEU A 154 -13.85 18.42 -4.12
N ASN A 155 -13.99 19.08 -5.28
CA ASN A 155 -14.35 18.45 -6.55
C ASN A 155 -13.20 17.69 -7.20
N MET A 156 -11.95 18.09 -6.92
CA MET A 156 -10.78 17.38 -7.40
C MET A 156 -10.42 16.15 -6.56
N THR A 157 -10.82 16.13 -5.28
CA THR A 157 -10.44 15.06 -4.34
C THR A 157 -11.63 14.18 -3.95
N LEU A 158 -12.61 14.73 -3.24
CA LEU A 158 -13.72 13.99 -2.63
C LEU A 158 -14.86 13.68 -3.61
N GLN A 159 -15.26 14.66 -4.42
CA GLN A 159 -16.34 14.55 -5.41
C GLN A 159 -15.81 14.30 -6.84
N SER A 160 -14.59 13.78 -6.93
CA SER A 160 -13.93 13.44 -8.19
C SER A 160 -14.68 12.32 -8.93
N CYS A 161 -14.76 12.45 -10.24
CA CYS A 161 -15.38 11.42 -11.08
C CYS A 161 -14.49 10.18 -11.18
N VAL A 162 -13.17 10.38 -11.25
CA VAL A 162 -12.18 9.31 -11.32
C VAL A 162 -11.36 9.30 -10.04
N GLN A 163 -11.39 8.18 -9.33
CA GLN A 163 -10.71 7.98 -8.06
C GLN A 163 -9.68 6.85 -8.17
N MET A 164 -8.61 6.97 -7.40
CA MET A 164 -7.64 5.91 -7.21
C MET A 164 -8.15 4.90 -6.19
N THR A 165 -7.86 3.64 -6.44
CA THR A 165 -8.06 2.60 -5.43
C THR A 165 -7.01 2.70 -4.30
N ALA A 166 -7.33 2.10 -3.15
CA ALA A 166 -6.45 2.03 -1.99
C ALA A 166 -5.04 1.49 -2.29
N TRP A 167 -4.91 0.68 -3.35
CA TRP A 167 -3.67 0.03 -3.73
C TRP A 167 -2.54 1.04 -4.06
N GLN A 168 -2.83 2.10 -4.82
CA GLN A 168 -1.79 3.05 -5.24
C GLN A 168 -1.24 3.86 -4.06
N TYR A 169 -2.08 4.15 -3.08
CA TYR A 169 -1.65 4.74 -1.81
C TYR A 169 -0.73 3.78 -1.04
N ALA A 170 -1.11 2.50 -0.96
CA ALA A 170 -0.29 1.48 -0.31
C ALA A 170 1.07 1.33 -1.00
N GLN A 171 1.11 1.31 -2.34
CA GLN A 171 2.34 1.26 -3.13
C GLN A 171 3.25 2.45 -2.84
N LEU A 172 2.70 3.66 -2.76
CA LEU A 172 3.47 4.87 -2.44
C LEU A 172 4.06 4.80 -1.03
N ILE A 173 3.25 4.49 -0.01
CA ILE A 173 3.72 4.40 1.38
C ILE A 173 4.80 3.33 1.53
N LEU A 174 4.57 2.16 0.94
CA LEU A 174 5.47 1.01 1.04
C LEU A 174 6.79 1.28 0.31
N SER A 175 6.75 1.98 -0.82
CA SER A 175 7.95 2.39 -1.56
C SER A 175 8.83 3.37 -0.77
N VAL A 176 8.22 4.35 -0.08
CA VAL A 176 8.93 5.32 0.77
C VAL A 176 9.55 4.60 1.97
N LEU A 177 8.78 3.74 2.63
CA LEU A 177 9.24 2.96 3.78
C LEU A 177 10.43 2.07 3.38
N MET A 178 10.35 1.40 2.23
CA MET A 178 11.45 0.59 1.71
C MET A 178 12.67 1.41 1.30
N CYS A 179 12.49 2.59 0.72
CA CYS A 179 13.62 3.47 0.40
C CYS A 179 14.46 3.79 1.67
N ILE A 180 13.78 4.13 2.77
CA ILE A 180 14.39 4.47 4.05
C ILE A 180 15.02 3.23 4.70
N PHE A 181 14.24 2.15 4.88
CA PHE A 181 14.62 1.02 5.71
C PHE A 181 15.32 -0.14 4.99
N ALA A 182 15.35 -0.21 3.64
CA ALA A 182 15.95 -1.32 2.90
C ALA A 182 17.40 -1.61 3.32
N GLY A 183 18.20 -0.59 3.58
CA GLY A 183 19.59 -0.76 4.01
C GLY A 183 19.72 -1.44 5.38
N LYS A 184 18.76 -1.22 6.27
CA LYS A 184 18.71 -1.85 7.60
C LYS A 184 18.10 -3.25 7.56
N LEU A 185 17.11 -3.46 6.70
CA LEU A 185 16.42 -4.74 6.51
C LEU A 185 17.30 -5.78 5.81
N LEU A 186 18.13 -5.37 4.85
CA LEU A 186 19.04 -6.24 4.10
C LEU A 186 20.38 -6.50 4.84
N ASP A 187 20.60 -5.90 6.01
CA ASP A 187 21.84 -6.08 6.78
C ASP A 187 21.79 -7.29 7.73
N THR A 188 21.97 -8.49 7.16
CA THR A 188 22.15 -9.77 7.88
C THR A 188 23.20 -9.73 9.00
N GLN A 189 24.21 -8.85 8.92
CA GLN A 189 25.27 -8.78 9.93
C GLN A 189 24.83 -8.10 11.24
N ALA A 190 23.74 -7.32 11.20
CA ALA A 190 23.19 -6.65 12.38
C ALA A 190 22.47 -7.64 13.31
N GLU A 191 21.84 -8.68 12.75
CA GLU A 191 21.20 -9.74 13.54
C GLU A 191 22.22 -10.66 14.19
N TYR A 192 23.32 -11.02 13.53
CA TYR A 192 24.38 -11.83 14.15
C TYR A 192 24.99 -11.16 15.39
N LYS A 193 25.24 -9.83 15.35
CA LYS A 193 25.67 -9.09 16.53
C LYS A 193 24.59 -9.14 17.62
N THR A 194 23.35 -8.88 17.27
CA THR A 194 22.23 -8.84 18.22
C THR A 194 21.98 -10.20 18.87
N GLN A 195 22.00 -11.31 18.11
CA GLN A 195 21.92 -12.68 18.64
C GLN A 195 23.08 -12.99 19.59
N LYS A 196 24.33 -12.61 19.25
CA LYS A 196 25.49 -12.76 20.14
C LYS A 196 25.39 -11.95 21.44
N PHE A 197 24.73 -10.79 21.42
CA PHE A 197 24.49 -10.00 22.63
C PHE A 197 23.32 -10.56 23.46
N ILE A 198 22.26 -11.05 22.82
CA ILE A 198 21.11 -11.69 23.49
C ILE A 198 21.53 -12.99 24.19
N GLU A 199 22.42 -13.79 23.59
CA GLU A 199 23.02 -14.98 24.24
C GLU A 199 23.86 -14.63 25.47
N ARG A 200 24.37 -13.39 25.58
CA ARG A 200 25.27 -12.98 26.67
C ARG A 200 24.62 -12.13 27.75
N SER A 201 23.41 -11.61 27.55
CA SER A 201 22.71 -10.85 28.58
C SER A 201 21.25 -11.24 28.68
N VAL A 202 21.01 -12.37 29.33
CA VAL A 202 19.79 -12.54 30.13
C VAL A 202 20.02 -11.72 31.41
N LYS A 203 19.86 -10.40 31.32
CA LYS A 203 19.65 -9.55 32.49
C LYS A 203 18.20 -9.09 32.47
N GLU A 204 17.50 -9.37 33.56
CA GLU A 204 16.16 -8.86 33.81
C GLU A 204 16.21 -7.33 33.95
N ASP A 205 15.57 -6.62 33.01
CA ASP A 205 15.29 -5.21 33.18
C ASP A 205 13.87 -5.03 33.77
N LYS A 206 13.83 -4.88 35.10
CA LYS A 206 12.69 -4.32 35.85
C LYS A 206 12.63 -2.80 35.61
N LYS A 207 12.05 -2.36 34.48
CA LYS A 207 11.42 -1.03 34.31
C LYS A 207 10.74 -0.93 32.95
N ILE A 208 9.67 -0.14 32.87
CA ILE A 208 8.89 0.08 31.63
C ILE A 208 9.83 0.73 30.59
N GLY A 209 10.28 -0.07 29.62
CA GLY A 209 11.26 0.38 28.63
C GLY A 209 10.67 1.39 27.66
N LYS A 210 11.50 2.34 27.20
CA LYS A 210 11.16 3.39 26.21
C LYS A 210 10.38 2.88 24.98
N ARG A 211 10.56 1.59 24.63
CA ARG A 211 9.83 0.89 23.56
C ARG A 211 8.32 0.77 23.81
N THR A 212 7.90 0.58 25.06
CA THR A 212 6.47 0.52 25.44
C THR A 212 5.79 1.87 25.27
N TRP A 213 6.51 2.96 25.60
CA TRP A 213 6.01 4.32 25.41
C TRP A 213 5.87 4.66 23.92
N VAL A 214 6.81 4.23 23.09
CA VAL A 214 6.73 4.36 21.62
C VAL A 214 5.56 3.53 21.06
N ALA A 215 5.35 2.30 21.54
CA ALA A 215 4.20 1.49 21.12
C ALA A 215 2.87 2.15 21.50
N MET A 216 2.79 2.73 22.70
CA MET A 216 1.59 3.44 23.18
C MET A 216 1.31 4.71 22.37
N ALA A 217 2.35 5.51 22.07
CA ALA A 217 2.24 6.68 21.20
C ALA A 217 1.90 6.32 19.74
N LEU A 218 2.39 5.18 19.26
CA LEU A 218 2.09 4.64 17.94
C LEU A 218 0.63 4.20 17.86
N ILE A 219 0.09 3.50 18.87
CA ILE A 219 -1.34 3.15 18.91
C ILE A 219 -2.21 4.41 18.91
N LEU A 220 -1.90 5.36 19.81
CA LEU A 220 -2.71 6.57 20.00
C LEU A 220 -2.74 7.46 18.75
N THR A 221 -1.66 7.49 17.97
CA THR A 221 -1.58 8.33 16.76
C THR A 221 -1.96 7.57 15.50
N ALA A 222 -1.52 6.31 15.34
CA ALA A 222 -1.68 5.57 14.09
C ALA A 222 -3.09 5.07 13.86
N ILE A 223 -3.82 4.65 14.91
CA ILE A 223 -5.22 4.20 14.78
C ILE A 223 -6.13 5.35 14.28
N PRO A 224 -6.16 6.53 14.91
CA PRO A 224 -6.99 7.63 14.41
C PRO A 224 -6.50 8.14 13.06
N PHE A 225 -5.20 8.11 12.77
CA PHE A 225 -4.68 8.44 11.44
C PHE A 225 -5.20 7.48 10.36
N VAL A 226 -5.25 6.17 10.64
CA VAL A 226 -5.72 5.15 9.69
C VAL A 226 -7.24 5.20 9.53
N ILE A 227 -7.98 5.47 10.60
CA ILE A 227 -9.43 5.69 10.53
C ILE A 227 -9.72 6.97 9.73
N PHE A 228 -9.02 8.06 10.02
CA PHE A 228 -9.14 9.32 9.27
C PHE A 228 -8.80 9.12 7.79
N PHE A 229 -7.71 8.43 7.49
CA PHE A 229 -7.32 8.10 6.12
C PHE A 229 -8.36 7.20 5.43
N GLY A 230 -8.89 6.18 6.13
CA GLY A 230 -9.92 5.29 5.60
C GLY A 230 -11.21 6.02 5.24
N ILE A 231 -11.70 6.90 6.12
CA ILE A 231 -12.92 7.68 5.86
C ILE A 231 -12.69 8.73 4.76
N PHE A 232 -11.55 9.42 4.79
CA PHE A 232 -11.29 10.55 3.89
C PHE A 232 -10.86 10.13 2.48
N PHE A 233 -10.12 9.02 2.33
CA PHE A 233 -9.61 8.57 1.04
C PHE A 233 -10.36 7.39 0.42
N LEU A 234 -10.99 6.50 1.21
CA LEU A 234 -11.64 5.29 0.68
C LEU A 234 -13.18 5.38 0.58
N ASN A 235 -13.78 6.51 0.99
CA ASN A 235 -15.21 6.82 0.85
C ASN A 235 -16.12 5.61 1.16
N ASP A 236 -15.92 5.01 2.34
CA ASP A 236 -16.77 3.96 2.93
C ASP A 236 -16.99 2.68 2.09
N ARG A 237 -16.18 2.45 1.04
CA ARG A 237 -16.40 1.31 0.12
C ARG A 237 -15.67 0.01 0.47
N SER A 238 -14.75 0.02 1.43
CA SER A 238 -14.04 -1.20 1.84
C SER A 238 -13.74 -1.21 3.33
N GLU A 239 -14.81 -1.26 4.12
CA GLU A 239 -14.73 -1.46 5.58
C GLU A 239 -13.82 -2.64 5.95
N ILE A 240 -13.83 -3.71 5.15
CA ILE A 240 -12.98 -4.90 5.33
C ILE A 240 -11.49 -4.55 5.21
N PHE A 241 -11.12 -3.68 4.27
CA PHE A 241 -9.73 -3.27 4.08
C PHE A 241 -9.24 -2.38 5.22
N ILE A 242 -10.07 -1.42 5.64
CA ILE A 242 -9.78 -0.55 6.78
C ILE A 242 -9.65 -1.39 8.05
N SER A 243 -10.56 -2.34 8.27
CA SER A 243 -10.52 -3.29 9.38
C SER A 243 -9.26 -4.15 9.35
N LEU A 244 -8.85 -4.65 8.18
CA LEU A 244 -7.59 -5.41 8.03
C LEU A 244 -6.37 -4.57 8.39
N CYS A 245 -6.33 -3.31 7.93
CA CYS A 245 -5.26 -2.37 8.26
C CYS A 245 -5.20 -2.07 9.76
N ILE A 246 -6.35 -1.84 10.40
CA ILE A 246 -6.42 -1.59 11.86
C ILE A 246 -5.97 -2.83 12.63
N ILE A 247 -6.43 -4.03 12.25
CA ILE A 247 -6.00 -5.29 12.87
C ILE A 247 -4.50 -5.51 12.71
N GLY A 248 -3.95 -5.28 11.51
CA GLY A 248 -2.52 -5.39 11.25
C GLY A 248 -1.69 -4.37 12.04
N LEU A 249 -2.15 -3.13 12.14
CA LEU A 249 -1.54 -2.09 12.96
C LEU A 249 -1.64 -2.37 14.46
N ALA A 250 -2.72 -3.00 14.92
CA ALA A 250 -2.89 -3.41 16.31
C ALA A 250 -2.00 -4.62 16.67
N MET A 251 -1.66 -5.48 15.71
CA MET A 251 -0.74 -6.61 15.89
C MET A 251 0.72 -6.18 16.08
N ILE A 252 1.17 -5.09 15.46
CA ILE A 252 2.55 -4.58 15.57
C ILE A 252 2.95 -4.24 17.03
N PRO A 253 2.19 -3.44 17.79
CA PRO A 253 2.51 -3.15 19.18
C PRO A 253 2.32 -4.38 20.08
N PHE A 254 1.36 -5.26 19.77
CA PHE A 254 1.21 -6.53 20.47
C PHE A 254 2.49 -7.38 20.35
N ALA A 255 3.00 -7.60 19.14
CA ALA A 255 4.25 -8.31 18.91
C ALA A 255 5.45 -7.59 19.59
N MET A 256 5.54 -6.26 19.48
CA MET A 256 6.62 -5.49 20.11
C MET A 256 6.63 -5.60 21.65
N VAL A 257 5.46 -5.78 22.28
CA VAL A 257 5.33 -5.93 23.73
C VAL A 257 5.56 -7.38 24.19
N PHE A 258 5.08 -8.38 23.45
CA PHE A 258 5.06 -9.79 23.89
C PHE A 258 6.17 -10.68 23.34
N GLU A 259 6.75 -10.38 22.17
CA GLU A 259 7.68 -11.29 21.49
C GLU A 259 9.06 -11.43 22.18
N GLN A 260 9.43 -10.49 23.05
CA GLN A 260 10.71 -10.53 23.80
C GLN A 260 10.56 -10.80 25.30
N ARG A 261 9.35 -10.73 25.86
CA ARG A 261 9.11 -11.12 27.25
C ARG A 261 8.84 -12.62 27.25
N ARG A 262 9.50 -13.40 28.11
CA ARG A 262 9.00 -14.74 28.46
C ARG A 262 7.77 -14.50 29.34
N PRO A 263 6.56 -14.41 28.78
CA PRO A 263 5.42 -13.86 29.51
C PRO A 263 5.12 -14.85 30.63
N GLN A 264 4.92 -14.32 31.84
CA GLN A 264 4.49 -15.19 32.93
C GLN A 264 3.09 -15.73 32.58
N ALA A 265 2.81 -16.98 32.96
CA ALA A 265 1.54 -17.63 32.64
C ALA A 265 0.29 -16.80 33.05
N ARG A 266 0.44 -15.93 34.07
CA ARG A 266 -0.61 -15.01 34.54
C ARG A 266 -0.93 -13.89 33.55
N GLU A 267 0.06 -13.35 32.83
CA GLU A 267 -0.16 -12.31 31.82
C GLU A 267 -0.89 -12.90 30.60
N LEU A 268 -0.49 -14.11 30.19
CA LEU A 268 -1.15 -14.83 29.09
C LEU A 268 -2.60 -15.19 29.43
N LEU A 269 -2.84 -15.63 30.67
CA LEU A 269 -4.19 -15.94 31.16
C LEU A 269 -5.09 -14.70 31.10
N LEU A 270 -4.61 -13.54 31.55
CA LEU A 270 -5.39 -12.30 31.52
C LEU A 270 -5.76 -11.87 30.10
N ILE A 271 -4.82 -11.95 29.15
CA ILE A 271 -5.09 -11.63 27.73
C ILE A 271 -6.11 -12.60 27.14
N ALA A 272 -5.96 -13.90 27.43
CA ALA A 272 -6.90 -14.93 26.96
C ALA A 272 -8.31 -14.71 27.52
N VAL A 273 -8.44 -14.34 28.80
CA VAL A 273 -9.73 -14.03 29.43
C VAL A 273 -10.34 -12.76 28.87
N MET A 274 -9.57 -11.69 28.68
CA MET A 274 -10.06 -10.45 28.07
C MET A 274 -10.50 -10.67 26.62
N ALA A 275 -9.75 -11.47 25.85
CA ALA A 275 -10.13 -11.85 24.50
C ALA A 275 -11.43 -12.68 24.50
N ALA A 276 -11.57 -13.65 25.40
CA ALA A 276 -12.80 -14.44 25.54
C ALA A 276 -14.01 -13.57 25.89
N ILE A 277 -13.86 -12.61 26.81
CA ILE A 277 -14.94 -11.67 27.18
C ILE A 277 -15.32 -10.79 25.98
N ALA A 278 -14.35 -10.25 25.25
CA ALA A 278 -14.61 -9.49 24.03
C ALA A 278 -15.32 -10.32 22.94
N VAL A 279 -15.06 -11.64 22.91
CA VAL A 279 -15.71 -12.58 21.99
C VAL A 279 -17.13 -12.96 22.40
N VAL A 280 -17.43 -12.98 23.70
CA VAL A 280 -18.77 -13.26 24.22
C VAL A 280 -19.67 -12.02 24.19
N GLY A 281 -19.08 -10.82 24.24
CA GLY A 281 -19.81 -9.54 24.18
C GLY A 281 -20.16 -9.03 22.79
N ARG A 282 -19.80 -9.76 21.72
CA ARG A 282 -20.19 -9.50 20.32
C ARG A 282 -21.38 -10.38 19.94
#